data_AF-A0A2I0KSE1-F1
#
_entry.id   AF-A0A2I0KSE1-F1
#
_cell.length_a   1.000
_cell.length_b   1.000
_cell.length_c   1.000
_cell.angle_alpha   90.00
_cell.angle_beta   90.00
_cell.angle_gamma   90.00
#
_symmetry.space_group_name_H-M   'P 1'
#
loop_
_entity.id
_entity.type
_entity.pdbx_description
1 polymer ?
#
loop_
_entity_poly.entity_id
_entity_poly.type
_entity_poly.pdbx_seq_one_letter_code
_entity_poly.pdbx_strand_id
1 'polypeptide(L)'
;MFYEIVVAPKYSKKGLEVLRGKSKTLRILEASKNERGKLSLRQVGGGWLAQDSDDLTPEEIQFSVVSEKKPTESELSDAEFAWLCVKHVKSNAIVIAKNNCMLGMGSGQPNRLESLRIAMKKSGEEVKGAALSSDAFFPFAWKDAVEEACESGVGVIAEPGGSIRDQDAVDCCNKYGVSLLFTNVRHFRH
;
A
#
# COMPACT_ATOMS: atom_id res chain seq x y z
N MET A 1 11.21 -19.97 11.15
CA MET A 1 10.03 -19.48 10.41
C MET A 1 9.16 -20.66 10.00
N PHE A 2 7.92 -20.68 10.47
CA PHE A 2 6.92 -21.70 10.13
C PHE A 2 6.09 -21.20 8.94
N TYR A 3 5.77 -22.10 7.99
CA TYR A 3 4.92 -21.78 6.85
C TYR A 3 3.74 -22.73 6.81
N GLU A 4 2.57 -22.18 6.53
CA GLU A 4 1.36 -22.97 6.35
C GLU A 4 1.13 -23.42 4.90
N ILE A 5 1.38 -22.52 3.95
CA ILE A 5 1.17 -22.71 2.52
C ILE A 5 2.29 -21.99 1.76
N VAL A 6 2.80 -22.60 0.70
CA VAL A 6 3.60 -21.93 -0.33
C VAL A 6 2.90 -22.14 -1.67
N VAL A 7 2.67 -21.06 -2.40
CA VAL A 7 2.08 -21.07 -3.74
C VAL A 7 3.07 -20.41 -4.71
N ALA A 8 3.31 -21.04 -5.85
CA ALA A 8 4.18 -20.52 -6.89
C ALA A 8 3.64 -20.91 -8.27
N PRO A 9 4.03 -20.20 -9.35
CA PRO A 9 3.68 -20.62 -10.71
C PRO A 9 4.26 -21.99 -11.06
N LYS A 10 5.50 -22.27 -10.63
CA LYS A 10 6.22 -23.53 -10.79
C LYS A 10 7.33 -23.63 -9.73
N TYR A 11 7.80 -24.84 -9.45
CA TYR A 11 9.00 -25.06 -8.64
C TYR A 11 10.15 -25.69 -9.43
N SER A 12 11.38 -25.32 -9.08
CA SER A 12 12.55 -26.11 -9.48
C SER A 12 12.57 -27.43 -8.69
N LYS A 13 13.16 -28.50 -9.27
CA LYS A 13 13.30 -29.80 -8.58
C LYS A 13 13.96 -29.65 -7.21
N LYS A 14 15.07 -28.90 -7.15
CA LYS A 14 15.82 -28.60 -5.92
C LYS A 14 14.98 -27.82 -4.91
N GLY A 15 14.25 -26.80 -5.35
CA GLY A 15 13.40 -25.99 -4.46
C GLY A 15 12.26 -26.80 -3.84
N LEU A 16 11.62 -27.65 -4.64
CA LEU A 16 10.54 -28.52 -4.18
C LEU A 16 11.03 -29.56 -3.15
N GLU A 17 12.21 -30.14 -3.36
CA GLU A 17 12.83 -31.07 -2.40
C GLU A 17 13.09 -30.40 -1.05
N VAL A 18 13.65 -29.19 -1.05
CA VAL A 18 13.86 -28.40 0.18
C VAL A 18 12.54 -28.11 0.89
N LEU A 19 11.50 -27.68 0.16
CA LEU A 19 10.20 -27.37 0.76
C LEU A 19 9.53 -28.61 1.36
N ARG A 20 9.58 -29.76 0.66
CA ARG A 20 9.08 -31.04 1.19
C ARG A 20 9.80 -31.48 2.46
N GLY A 21 11.07 -31.13 2.61
CA GLY A 21 11.86 -31.40 3.82
C GLY A 21 11.53 -30.50 5.02
N LYS A 22 10.85 -29.36 4.84
CA LYS A 22 10.60 -28.40 5.93
C LYS A 22 9.55 -28.84 6.93
N SER A 23 8.44 -29.41 6.47
CA SER A 23 7.36 -29.89 7.33
C SER A 23 6.43 -30.83 6.57
N LYS A 24 5.92 -31.87 7.26
CA LYS A 24 4.89 -32.78 6.73
C LYS A 24 3.52 -32.09 6.54
N THR A 25 3.27 -30.98 7.22
CA THR A 25 2.00 -30.24 7.15
C THR A 25 2.04 -29.05 6.19
N LEU A 26 3.19 -28.78 5.55
CA LEU A 26 3.32 -27.70 4.59
C LEU A 26 2.53 -28.01 3.31
N ARG A 27 1.57 -27.16 2.96
CA ARG A 27 0.85 -27.24 1.69
C ARG A 27 1.67 -26.55 0.60
N ILE A 28 2.10 -27.30 -0.41
CA ILE A 28 2.87 -26.79 -1.54
C ILE A 28 1.99 -26.86 -2.79
N LEU A 29 1.60 -25.71 -3.33
CA LEU A 29 0.68 -25.61 -4.46
C LEU A 29 1.36 -24.95 -5.65
N GLU A 30 1.05 -25.44 -6.84
CA GLU A 30 1.33 -24.73 -8.10
C GLU A 30 0.04 -24.09 -8.60
N ALA A 31 0.10 -22.80 -8.96
CA ALA A 31 -1.04 -22.05 -9.48
C ALA A 31 -0.58 -21.10 -10.59
N SER A 32 -1.31 -21.09 -11.70
CA SER A 32 -1.06 -20.17 -12.80
C SER A 32 -1.17 -18.72 -12.35
N LYS A 33 -0.39 -17.83 -12.98
CA LYS A 33 -0.53 -16.39 -12.77
C LYS A 33 -1.96 -15.96 -13.10
N ASN A 34 -2.47 -14.99 -12.33
CA ASN A 34 -3.74 -14.37 -12.66
C ASN A 34 -3.62 -13.54 -13.94
N GLU A 35 -4.70 -13.55 -14.72
CA GLU A 35 -4.90 -12.70 -15.89
C GLU A 35 -5.78 -11.50 -15.49
N ARG A 36 -5.60 -10.39 -16.19
CA ARG A 36 -6.38 -9.14 -16.01
C ARG A 36 -7.79 -9.29 -16.60
N GLY A 37 -8.67 -8.36 -16.24
CA GLY A 37 -10.02 -8.25 -16.81
C GLY A 37 -10.98 -9.32 -16.30
N LYS A 38 -10.77 -9.80 -15.07
CA LYS A 38 -11.69 -10.75 -14.44
C LYS A 38 -12.79 -10.01 -13.70
N LEU A 39 -13.91 -10.69 -13.49
CA LEU A 39 -14.93 -10.19 -12.56
C LEU A 39 -14.57 -10.58 -11.12
N SER A 40 -14.62 -9.60 -10.22
CA SER A 40 -14.61 -9.80 -8.79
C SER A 40 -16.05 -9.97 -8.30
N LEU A 41 -16.32 -11.12 -7.66
CA LEU A 41 -17.63 -11.46 -7.14
C LEU A 41 -17.64 -11.35 -5.60
N ARG A 42 -18.66 -10.70 -5.04
CA ARG A 42 -18.88 -10.61 -3.59
C ARG A 42 -20.28 -11.08 -3.23
N GLN A 43 -20.37 -12.08 -2.35
CA GLN A 43 -21.66 -12.55 -1.84
C GLN A 43 -22.25 -11.53 -0.86
N VAL A 44 -23.56 -11.30 -0.96
CA VAL A 44 -24.38 -10.53 -0.04
C VAL A 44 -25.63 -11.34 0.34
N GLY A 45 -26.35 -10.96 1.39
CA GLY A 45 -27.44 -11.80 1.95
C GLY A 45 -28.51 -12.23 0.93
N GLY A 46 -28.76 -11.42 -0.11
CA GLY A 46 -29.74 -11.71 -1.17
C GLY A 46 -29.14 -12.17 -2.51
N GLY A 47 -27.83 -12.37 -2.63
CA GLY A 47 -27.22 -12.73 -3.92
C GLY A 47 -25.74 -12.36 -4.04
N TRP A 48 -25.37 -11.86 -5.21
CA TRP A 48 -23.99 -11.53 -5.56
C TRP A 48 -23.88 -10.14 -6.17
N LEU A 49 -22.80 -9.44 -5.82
CA LEU A 49 -22.32 -8.27 -6.54
C LEU A 49 -21.20 -8.71 -7.48
N ALA A 50 -21.16 -8.13 -8.67
CA ALA A 50 -20.10 -8.32 -9.65
C ALA A 50 -19.54 -6.95 -10.06
N GLN A 51 -18.22 -6.85 -10.13
CA GLN A 51 -17.50 -5.68 -10.60
C GLN A 51 -16.23 -6.11 -11.31
N ASP A 52 -15.63 -5.23 -12.12
CA ASP A 52 -14.31 -5.49 -12.66
C ASP A 52 -13.27 -5.62 -11.54
N SER A 53 -12.27 -6.48 -11.75
CA SER A 53 -11.10 -6.52 -10.88
C SER A 53 -10.32 -5.23 -10.98
N ASP A 54 -9.92 -4.70 -9.82
CA ASP A 54 -8.91 -3.66 -9.78
C ASP A 54 -7.57 -4.30 -10.20
N ASP A 55 -7.17 -4.04 -11.44
CA ASP A 55 -5.96 -4.59 -12.08
C ASP A 55 -4.94 -3.53 -12.47
N LEU A 56 -5.15 -2.26 -12.09
CA LEU A 56 -4.20 -1.18 -12.33
C LEU A 56 -2.88 -1.41 -11.58
N THR A 57 -1.77 -1.19 -12.26
CA THR A 57 -0.43 -1.19 -11.67
C THR A 57 0.14 0.23 -11.58
N PRO A 58 1.15 0.50 -10.74
CA PRO A 58 1.75 1.83 -10.64
C PRO A 58 2.23 2.39 -11.98
N GLU A 59 2.73 1.54 -12.89
CA GLU A 59 3.22 1.96 -14.21
C GLU A 59 2.11 2.50 -15.13
N GLU A 60 0.86 2.19 -14.82
CA GLU A 60 -0.34 2.67 -15.54
C GLU A 60 -0.96 3.91 -14.87
N ILE A 61 -0.37 4.39 -13.77
CA ILE A 61 -0.88 5.47 -12.95
C ILE A 61 0.09 6.64 -13.00
N GLN A 62 -0.42 7.85 -13.21
CA GLN A 62 0.39 9.05 -13.15
C GLN A 62 0.52 9.54 -11.70
N PHE A 63 1.74 9.53 -11.16
CA PHE A 63 2.06 10.13 -9.86
C PHE A 63 2.43 11.60 -10.05
N SER A 64 1.48 12.49 -9.75
CA SER A 64 1.66 13.94 -9.92
C SER A 64 2.25 14.56 -8.66
N VAL A 65 3.44 15.16 -8.76
CA VAL A 65 4.04 15.91 -7.65
C VAL A 65 3.24 17.20 -7.43
N VAL A 66 2.64 17.35 -6.26
CA VAL A 66 1.83 18.53 -5.88
C VAL A 66 2.44 19.37 -4.77
N SER A 67 3.47 18.84 -4.08
CA SER A 67 4.31 19.59 -3.14
C SER A 67 5.43 20.38 -3.85
N GLU A 68 6.06 21.31 -3.13
CA GLU A 68 7.25 22.04 -3.57
C GLU A 68 8.47 21.13 -3.69
N LYS A 69 8.69 20.25 -2.69
CA LYS A 69 9.74 19.24 -2.73
C LYS A 69 9.38 18.17 -3.74
N LYS A 70 10.33 17.82 -4.61
CA LYS A 70 10.25 16.67 -5.52
C LYS A 70 10.84 15.44 -4.86
N PRO A 71 10.25 14.25 -5.03
CA PRO A 71 10.85 13.02 -4.54
C PRO A 71 12.15 12.73 -5.29
N THR A 72 13.08 12.06 -4.65
CA THR A 72 14.19 11.40 -5.34
C THR A 72 13.68 10.21 -6.17
N GLU A 73 14.49 9.68 -7.08
CA GLU A 73 14.14 8.47 -7.84
C GLU A 73 13.86 7.27 -6.92
N SER A 74 14.61 7.13 -5.82
CA SER A 74 14.39 6.07 -4.84
C SER A 74 13.08 6.26 -4.07
N GLU A 75 12.77 7.49 -3.67
CA GLU A 75 11.50 7.80 -2.99
C GLU A 75 10.31 7.54 -3.92
N LEU A 76 10.41 7.90 -5.20
CA LEU A 76 9.36 7.62 -6.18
C LEU A 76 9.17 6.11 -6.39
N SER A 77 10.25 5.34 -6.56
CA SER A 77 10.18 3.87 -6.65
C SER A 77 9.53 3.26 -5.41
N ASP A 78 9.87 3.75 -4.22
CA ASP A 78 9.29 3.26 -2.97
C ASP A 78 7.81 3.64 -2.85
N ALA A 79 7.40 4.81 -3.36
CA ALA A 79 6.00 5.23 -3.41
C ALA A 79 5.18 4.37 -4.36
N GLU A 80 5.69 4.06 -5.56
CA GLU A 80 5.06 3.14 -6.52
C GLU A 80 4.90 1.73 -5.91
N PHE A 81 5.93 1.23 -5.22
CA PHE A 81 5.85 -0.05 -4.54
C PHE A 81 4.85 -0.04 -3.37
N ALA A 82 4.86 1.00 -2.54
CA ALA A 82 3.89 1.17 -1.46
C ALA A 82 2.46 1.25 -2.00
N TRP A 83 2.27 1.91 -3.15
CA TRP A 83 0.99 2.03 -3.84
C TRP A 83 0.49 0.69 -4.39
N LEU A 84 1.38 -0.09 -5.03
CA LEU A 84 1.07 -1.46 -5.44
C LEU A 84 0.62 -2.31 -4.26
N CYS A 85 1.29 -2.17 -3.11
CA CYS A 85 0.96 -2.91 -1.91
C CYS A 85 -0.38 -2.48 -1.30
N VAL A 86 -0.64 -1.16 -1.18
CA VAL A 86 -1.80 -0.63 -0.45
C VAL A 86 -3.12 -1.10 -1.04
N LYS A 87 -3.17 -1.28 -2.37
CA LYS A 87 -4.31 -1.83 -3.11
C LYS A 87 -4.79 -3.20 -2.61
N HIS A 88 -3.89 -4.00 -2.04
CA HIS A 88 -4.20 -5.33 -1.55
C HIS A 88 -4.56 -5.36 -0.06
N VAL A 89 -4.38 -4.25 0.65
CA VAL A 89 -4.69 -4.09 2.08
C VAL A 89 -6.15 -3.67 2.25
N LYS A 90 -6.82 -4.11 3.32
CA LYS A 90 -8.22 -3.74 3.56
C LYS A 90 -8.31 -2.28 4.03
N SER A 91 -9.29 -1.54 3.51
CA SER A 91 -9.52 -0.13 3.81
C SER A 91 -10.09 0.12 5.21
N ASN A 92 -9.79 1.26 5.85
CA ASN A 92 -8.80 2.26 5.42
C ASN A 92 -7.38 1.69 5.56
N ALA A 93 -6.53 1.94 4.58
CA ALA A 93 -5.21 1.33 4.50
C ALA A 93 -4.10 2.38 4.41
N ILE A 94 -3.03 2.09 5.14
CA ILE A 94 -1.75 2.80 5.05
C ILE A 94 -0.65 1.75 4.91
N VAL A 95 0.19 1.91 3.90
CA VAL A 95 1.41 1.12 3.71
C VAL A 95 2.60 2.04 3.78
N ILE A 96 3.63 1.60 4.50
CA ILE A 96 4.94 2.26 4.56
C ILE A 96 5.96 1.28 3.98
N ALA A 97 6.75 1.77 3.02
CA ALA A 97 7.76 0.98 2.35
C ALA A 97 9.04 1.77 2.14
N LYS A 98 10.16 1.04 2.08
CA LYS A 98 11.48 1.59 1.80
C LYS A 98 12.34 0.54 1.11
N ASN A 99 13.14 0.94 0.12
CA ASN A 99 13.94 0.04 -0.70
C ASN A 99 13.13 -1.13 -1.32
N ASN A 100 11.94 -0.83 -1.86
CA ASN A 100 10.99 -1.82 -2.39
C ASN A 100 10.62 -2.95 -1.39
N CYS A 101 10.63 -2.63 -0.10
CA CYS A 101 10.24 -3.53 0.97
C CYS A 101 9.18 -2.88 1.86
N MET A 102 8.08 -3.59 2.14
CA MET A 102 7.07 -3.11 3.07
C MET A 102 7.62 -3.19 4.50
N LEU A 103 7.70 -2.03 5.17
CA LEU A 103 8.11 -1.91 6.56
C LEU A 103 6.93 -2.11 7.51
N GLY A 104 5.76 -1.60 7.13
CA GLY A 104 4.57 -1.68 7.95
C GLY A 104 3.29 -1.41 7.18
N MET A 105 2.19 -1.99 7.67
CA MET A 105 0.85 -1.71 7.17
C MET A 105 -0.17 -1.61 8.29
N GLY A 106 -1.06 -0.63 8.19
CA GLY A 106 -2.32 -0.54 8.90
C GLY A 106 -3.46 -0.94 7.97
N SER A 107 -4.30 -1.87 8.44
CA SER A 107 -5.35 -2.48 7.64
C SER A 107 -6.68 -2.43 8.37
N GLY A 108 -7.75 -2.09 7.64
CA GLY A 108 -9.13 -2.34 8.03
C GLY A 108 -9.65 -1.41 9.13
N GLN A 109 -9.01 -0.26 9.36
CA GLN A 109 -9.44 0.62 10.44
C GLN A 109 -10.58 1.55 9.98
N PRO A 110 -11.57 1.82 10.85
CA PRO A 110 -12.58 2.83 10.57
C PRO A 110 -11.99 4.24 10.38
N ASN A 111 -10.88 4.54 11.08
CA ASN A 111 -10.16 5.80 10.99
C ASN A 111 -8.78 5.60 10.33
N ARG A 112 -8.43 6.45 9.37
CA ARG A 112 -7.15 6.42 8.66
C ARG A 112 -5.96 6.78 9.56
N LEU A 113 -6.14 7.64 10.56
CA LEU A 113 -5.12 7.95 11.56
C LEU A 113 -4.67 6.71 12.34
N GLU A 114 -5.62 5.83 12.69
CA GLU A 114 -5.28 4.57 13.37
C GLU A 114 -4.57 3.59 12.43
N SER A 115 -4.90 3.61 11.13
CA SER A 115 -4.14 2.84 10.12
C SER A 115 -2.70 3.32 10.04
N LEU A 116 -2.48 4.65 10.03
CA LEU A 116 -1.14 5.22 10.08
C LEU A 116 -0.41 4.72 11.32
N ARG A 117 -0.95 4.92 12.51
CA ARG A 117 -0.29 4.54 13.77
C ARG A 117 0.12 3.07 13.82
N ILE A 118 -0.73 2.17 13.31
CA ILE A 118 -0.38 0.75 13.19
C ILE A 118 0.78 0.54 12.22
N ALA A 119 0.77 1.20 11.05
CA ALA A 119 1.85 1.11 10.07
C ALA A 119 3.17 1.67 10.64
N MET A 120 3.12 2.82 11.31
CA MET A 120 4.27 3.46 11.97
C MET A 120 4.86 2.56 13.05
N LYS A 121 4.01 2.01 13.94
CA LYS A 121 4.44 1.10 15.01
C LYS A 121 5.17 -0.13 14.46
N LYS A 122 4.74 -0.67 13.32
CA LYS A 122 5.41 -1.81 12.67
C LYS A 122 6.71 -1.41 11.99
N SER A 123 6.73 -0.24 11.37
CA SER A 123 7.90 0.28 10.65
C SER A 123 9.02 0.73 11.59
N GLY A 124 8.68 1.12 12.83
CA GLY A 124 9.65 1.56 13.82
C GLY A 124 10.47 2.74 13.33
N GLU A 125 11.77 2.74 13.63
CA GLU A 125 12.69 3.81 13.24
C GLU A 125 12.99 3.85 11.73
N GLU A 126 12.72 2.75 11.00
CA GLU A 126 12.97 2.65 9.56
C GLU A 126 12.06 3.54 8.71
N VAL A 127 11.02 4.13 9.32
CA VAL A 127 10.09 5.06 8.66
C VAL A 127 10.76 6.33 8.12
N LYS A 128 11.90 6.74 8.69
CA LYS A 128 12.60 7.95 8.27
C LYS A 128 13.05 7.82 6.81
N GLY A 129 12.58 8.72 5.96
CA GLY A 129 12.81 8.72 4.51
C GLY A 129 12.12 7.57 3.77
N ALA A 130 11.18 6.85 4.41
CA ALA A 130 10.36 5.86 3.74
C ALA A 130 9.25 6.53 2.91
N ALA A 131 8.66 5.78 1.99
CA ALA A 131 7.44 6.17 1.31
C ALA A 131 6.20 5.69 2.07
N LEU A 132 5.18 6.54 2.12
CA LEU A 132 3.87 6.20 2.64
C LEU A 132 2.84 6.25 1.50
N SER A 133 1.96 5.27 1.43
CA SER A 133 0.80 5.29 0.52
C SER A 133 -0.51 5.08 1.28
N SER A 134 -1.53 5.85 0.92
CA SER A 134 -2.91 5.61 1.36
C SER A 134 -3.80 5.21 0.19
N ASP A 135 -4.65 4.20 0.42
CA ASP A 135 -5.61 3.71 -0.58
C ASP A 135 -6.68 4.73 -0.98
N ALA A 136 -6.89 5.74 -0.14
CA ALA A 136 -7.88 6.80 -0.29
C ALA A 136 -7.33 8.14 0.23
N PHE A 137 -7.95 9.26 -0.17
CA PHE A 137 -7.45 10.59 0.19
C PHE A 137 -7.47 10.85 1.69
N PHE A 138 -6.64 11.78 2.18
CA PHE A 138 -6.69 12.24 3.57
C PHE A 138 -7.78 13.31 3.78
N PRO A 139 -8.79 13.09 4.65
CA PRO A 139 -9.86 14.06 4.86
C PRO A 139 -9.39 15.27 5.68
N PHE A 140 -8.36 15.10 6.50
CA PHE A 140 -7.74 16.13 7.32
C PHE A 140 -6.23 15.92 7.31
N ALA A 141 -5.46 17.02 7.24
CA ALA A 141 -4.01 16.97 7.25
C ALA A 141 -3.42 17.38 8.60
N TRP A 142 -3.83 18.55 9.10
CA TRP A 142 -3.35 19.12 10.36
C TRP A 142 -3.91 18.39 11.59
N LYS A 143 -3.03 18.07 12.54
CA LYS A 143 -3.29 17.28 13.75
C LYS A 143 -3.92 15.92 13.46
N ASP A 144 -3.62 15.38 12.27
CA ASP A 144 -4.11 14.11 11.76
C ASP A 144 -2.98 13.39 11.00
N ALA A 145 -3.32 12.41 10.16
CA ALA A 145 -2.40 11.43 9.63
C ALA A 145 -1.28 12.03 8.76
N VAL A 146 -1.56 13.09 8.00
CA VAL A 146 -0.53 13.73 7.16
C VAL A 146 0.53 14.39 8.03
N GLU A 147 0.13 15.21 9.01
CA GLU A 147 1.08 15.88 9.91
C GLU A 147 1.85 14.87 10.76
N GLU A 148 1.20 13.83 11.32
CA GLU A 148 1.87 12.80 12.13
C GLU A 148 2.89 11.98 11.30
N ALA A 149 2.59 11.71 10.02
CA ALA A 149 3.53 11.07 9.10
C ALA A 149 4.74 11.98 8.79
N CYS A 150 4.48 13.28 8.56
CA CYS A 150 5.52 14.26 8.30
C CYS A 150 6.45 14.43 9.51
N GLU A 151 5.90 14.57 10.72
CA GLU A 151 6.66 14.70 11.97
C GLU A 151 7.55 13.49 12.25
N SER A 152 7.13 12.32 11.77
CA SER A 152 7.90 11.08 11.89
C SER A 152 9.00 10.93 10.84
N GLY A 153 9.11 11.86 9.90
CA GLY A 153 10.18 11.94 8.92
C GLY A 153 9.97 11.08 7.67
N VAL A 154 8.74 10.78 7.29
CA VAL A 154 8.43 10.17 5.98
C VAL A 154 9.01 11.04 4.85
N GLY A 155 9.60 10.41 3.83
CA GLY A 155 10.23 11.14 2.70
C GLY A 155 9.23 11.59 1.64
N VAL A 156 8.24 10.74 1.37
CA VAL A 156 7.19 10.96 0.37
C VAL A 156 5.87 10.32 0.80
N ILE A 157 4.76 11.01 0.53
CA ILE A 157 3.39 10.53 0.72
C ILE A 157 2.72 10.43 -0.66
N ALA A 158 2.06 9.31 -0.94
CA ALA A 158 1.22 9.12 -2.11
C ALA A 158 -0.24 8.88 -1.70
N GLU A 159 -1.16 9.61 -2.30
CA GLU A 159 -2.60 9.47 -2.10
C GLU A 159 -3.35 9.74 -3.43
N PRO A 160 -4.66 9.44 -3.52
CA PRO A 160 -5.42 9.79 -4.71
C PRO A 160 -5.58 11.30 -4.93
N GLY A 161 -5.67 12.09 -3.85
CA GLY A 161 -6.26 13.43 -3.89
C GLY A 161 -7.78 13.39 -4.12
N GLY A 162 -8.36 14.56 -4.37
CA GLY A 162 -9.80 14.75 -4.59
C GLY A 162 -10.59 15.16 -3.33
N SER A 163 -9.91 15.48 -2.23
CA SER A 163 -10.55 16.11 -1.07
C SER A 163 -10.83 17.59 -1.36
N ILE A 164 -11.93 18.11 -0.82
CA ILE A 164 -12.16 19.58 -0.77
C ILE A 164 -11.03 20.28 0.01
N ARG A 165 -10.29 19.54 0.83
CA ARG A 165 -9.18 20.00 1.66
C ARG A 165 -7.80 19.54 1.18
N ASP A 166 -7.64 19.15 -0.09
CA ASP A 166 -6.34 18.72 -0.62
C ASP A 166 -5.23 19.75 -0.37
N GLN A 167 -5.56 21.05 -0.42
CA GLN A 167 -4.61 22.12 -0.14
C GLN A 167 -4.01 22.02 1.28
N ASP A 168 -4.77 21.56 2.28
CA ASP A 168 -4.25 21.37 3.64
C ASP A 168 -3.14 20.31 3.65
N ALA A 169 -3.27 19.24 2.86
CA ALA A 169 -2.25 18.19 2.75
C ALA A 169 -0.99 18.69 2.03
N VAL A 170 -1.17 19.47 0.96
CA VAL A 170 -0.08 20.13 0.24
C VAL A 170 0.69 21.08 1.16
N ASP A 171 -0.02 21.97 1.86
CA ASP A 171 0.58 22.94 2.78
C ASP A 171 1.30 22.25 3.94
N CYS A 172 0.73 21.17 4.46
CA CYS A 172 1.35 20.35 5.51
C CYS A 172 2.65 19.72 5.00
N CYS A 173 2.62 19.02 3.87
CA CYS A 173 3.83 18.41 3.31
C CYS A 173 4.92 19.44 3.00
N ASN A 174 4.53 20.61 2.45
CA ASN A 174 5.46 21.71 2.18
C ASN A 174 6.11 22.25 3.47
N LYS A 175 5.33 22.47 4.53
CA LYS A 175 5.84 22.93 5.85
C LYS A 175 6.92 22.00 6.42
N TYR A 176 6.77 20.68 6.23
CA TYR A 176 7.69 19.69 6.77
C TYR A 176 8.76 19.21 5.76
N GLY A 177 8.75 19.70 4.52
CA GLY A 177 9.70 19.27 3.49
C GLY A 177 9.51 17.81 3.08
N VAL A 178 8.26 17.37 2.98
CA VAL A 178 7.84 16.03 2.53
C VAL A 178 7.28 16.14 1.12
N SER A 179 7.63 15.19 0.25
CA SER A 179 7.08 15.14 -1.10
C SER A 179 5.65 14.59 -1.06
N LEU A 180 4.70 15.17 -1.79
CA LEU A 180 3.32 14.71 -1.90
C LEU A 180 2.98 14.40 -3.35
N LEU A 181 2.45 13.20 -3.58
CA LEU A 181 2.07 12.67 -4.89
C LEU A 181 0.56 12.40 -4.94
N PHE A 182 -0.12 12.97 -5.93
CA PHE A 182 -1.51 12.64 -6.25
C PHE A 182 -1.60 11.68 -7.43
N THR A 183 -2.37 10.60 -7.25
CA THR A 183 -2.53 9.54 -8.27
C THR A 183 -3.85 9.63 -9.04
N ASN A 184 -4.85 10.34 -8.51
CA ASN A 184 -6.24 10.36 -9.00
C ASN A 184 -6.91 8.97 -9.08
N VAL A 185 -6.35 7.95 -8.44
CA VAL A 185 -6.88 6.58 -8.42
C VAL A 185 -7.10 6.17 -6.98
N ARG A 186 -8.26 5.60 -6.66
CA ARG A 186 -8.58 5.11 -5.30
C ARG A 186 -8.70 3.60 -5.30
N HIS A 187 -7.93 2.92 -4.44
CA HIS A 187 -7.90 1.44 -4.34
C HIS A 187 -8.66 0.93 -3.11
N PHE A 188 -9.94 1.29 -2.98
CA PHE A 188 -10.74 0.91 -1.82
C PHE A 188 -11.07 -0.60 -1.82
N ARG A 189 -10.87 -1.29 -0.69
CA ARG A 189 -11.08 -2.73 -0.53
C ARG A 189 -11.67 -3.12 0.83
N HIS A 190 -12.89 -3.65 0.84
CA HIS A 190 -13.54 -4.26 2.02
C HIS A 190 -13.20 -5.74 2.19
#